data_AF-A0A3C0KHF5-F1
#
_entry.id   AF-A0A3C0KHF5-F1
#
_cell.length_a   1.000
_cell.length_b   1.000
_cell.length_c   1.000
_cell.angle_alpha   90.00
_cell.angle_beta   90.00
_cell.angle_gamma   90.00
#
_symmetry.space_group_name_H-M   'P 1'
#
loop_
_entity.id
_entity.type
_entity.pdbx_description
1 polymer ?
#
loop_
_entity_poly.entity_id
_entity_poly.type
_entity_poly.pdbx_seq_one_letter_code
_entity_poly.pdbx_strand_id
1 'polypeptide(L)'
;MNHFKISTRVTALASLMSLLLLAIGSLGLWGIGRSNDALHSMYEDNLAVTGEVTQIQALLLRNRLAIAIALITPDPAISQASAAEVEGNIASITRIWDAYMARTHQPEEARLAQNFAENRKRFVQEGLRPTIAALRANDLATAARLVSTAIRPLYAPVGADIDALVKLQFDEGRKAYAANDARYALVRNVAWAAIAAGLLFAGLFAAALVRGISRSLGVAIGA
;
A
#
# COMPACT_ATOMS: atom_id res chain seq x y z
N MET A 1 48.09 -17.09 27.08
CA MET A 1 47.48 -18.00 26.08
C MET A 1 48.56 -18.59 25.15
N ASN A 2 49.62 -19.20 25.70
CA ASN A 2 50.90 -19.39 25.00
C ASN A 2 51.16 -20.77 24.35
N HIS A 3 50.13 -21.58 24.06
CA HIS A 3 50.35 -22.95 23.53
C HIS A 3 49.63 -23.32 22.22
N PHE A 4 48.95 -22.38 21.54
CA PHE A 4 48.29 -22.70 20.27
C PHE A 4 49.23 -22.56 19.07
N LYS A 5 49.26 -23.58 18.19
CA LYS A 5 49.99 -23.56 16.90
C LYS A 5 49.50 -22.39 16.04
N ILE A 6 50.39 -21.84 15.20
CA ILE A 6 50.06 -20.71 14.29
C ILE A 6 48.89 -21.09 13.38
N SER A 7 48.85 -22.32 12.87
CA SER A 7 47.75 -22.80 12.03
C SER A 7 46.41 -22.69 12.75
N THR A 8 46.30 -23.13 14.00
CA THR A 8 45.05 -23.05 14.79
C THR A 8 44.55 -21.62 14.96
N ARG A 9 45.45 -20.64 15.13
CA ARG A 9 45.08 -19.22 15.27
C ARG A 9 44.58 -18.64 13.94
N VAL A 10 45.24 -18.97 12.83
CA VAL A 10 44.84 -18.52 11.49
C VAL A 10 43.51 -19.15 11.09
N THR A 11 43.32 -20.46 11.33
CA THR A 11 42.05 -21.15 11.04
C THR A 11 40.91 -20.59 11.89
N ALA A 12 41.14 -20.32 13.19
CA ALA A 12 40.12 -19.72 14.06
C ALA A 12 39.69 -18.33 13.56
N LEU A 13 40.64 -17.49 13.12
CA LEU A 13 40.33 -16.19 12.54
C LEU A 13 39.53 -16.33 11.24
N ALA A 14 39.96 -17.21 10.34
CA ALA A 14 39.28 -17.45 9.08
C ALA A 14 37.85 -17.95 9.30
N SER A 15 37.64 -18.94 10.18
CA SER A 15 36.31 -19.46 10.53
C SER A 15 35.40 -18.38 11.13
N LEU A 16 35.94 -17.53 12.02
CA LEU A 16 35.16 -16.43 12.59
C LEU A 16 34.77 -15.40 11.51
N MET A 17 35.70 -15.03 10.63
CA MET A 17 35.41 -14.11 9.53
C MET A 17 34.36 -14.68 8.57
N SER A 18 34.43 -15.97 8.25
CA SER A 18 33.40 -16.65 7.44
C SER A 18 32.02 -16.65 8.12
N LEU A 19 31.96 -16.95 9.43
CA LEU A 19 30.71 -16.89 10.19
C LEU A 19 30.12 -15.49 10.22
N LEU A 20 30.96 -14.47 10.37
CA LEU A 20 30.55 -13.07 10.42
C LEU A 20 30.02 -12.62 9.04
N LEU A 21 30.66 -13.06 7.95
CA LEU A 21 30.20 -12.85 6.58
C LEU A 21 28.83 -13.49 6.32
N LEU A 22 28.65 -14.75 6.75
CA LEU A 22 27.37 -15.45 6.65
C LEU A 22 26.28 -14.73 7.45
N ALA A 23 26.56 -14.33 8.68
CA ALA A 23 25.61 -13.63 9.53
C ALA A 23 25.14 -12.30 8.92
N ILE A 24 26.08 -11.46 8.44
CA ILE A 24 25.76 -10.19 7.80
C ILE A 24 25.03 -10.42 6.47
N GLY A 25 25.49 -11.37 5.66
CA GLY A 25 24.85 -11.72 4.38
C GLY A 25 23.41 -12.19 4.56
N SER A 26 23.16 -13.07 5.53
CA SER A 26 21.81 -13.53 5.87
C SER A 26 20.92 -12.40 6.40
N LEU A 27 21.45 -11.52 7.25
CA LEU A 27 20.74 -10.32 7.72
C LEU A 27 20.36 -9.38 6.58
N GLY A 28 21.29 -9.16 5.63
CA GLY A 28 21.06 -8.36 4.43
C GLY A 28 19.96 -8.93 3.54
N LEU A 29 20.04 -10.23 3.23
CA LEU A 29 19.03 -10.94 2.44
C LEU A 29 17.66 -10.93 3.11
N TRP A 30 17.60 -11.15 4.43
CA TRP A 30 16.36 -11.09 5.21
C TRP A 30 15.75 -9.68 5.21
N GLY A 31 16.58 -8.64 5.34
CA GLY A 31 16.16 -7.25 5.26
C GLY A 31 15.58 -6.89 3.90
N ILE A 32 16.24 -7.30 2.80
CA ILE A 32 15.77 -7.09 1.43
C ILE A 32 14.44 -7.83 1.19
N GLY A 33 14.34 -9.09 1.61
CA GLY A 33 13.10 -9.87 1.45
C GLY A 33 11.90 -9.20 2.11
N ARG A 34 12.08 -8.64 3.31
CA ARG A 34 11.01 -7.94 4.02
C ARG A 34 10.64 -6.59 3.40
N SER A 35 11.60 -5.85 2.85
CA SER A 35 11.29 -4.65 2.07
C SER A 35 10.52 -5.01 0.80
N ASN A 36 10.83 -6.15 0.17
CA ASN A 36 10.11 -6.63 -1.00
C ASN A 36 8.66 -7.01 -0.68
N ASP A 37 8.42 -7.75 0.40
CA ASP A 37 7.05 -8.10 0.85
C ASP A 37 6.21 -6.86 1.13
N ALA A 38 6.81 -5.83 1.75
CA ALA A 38 6.14 -4.56 2.01
C ALA A 38 5.77 -3.80 0.73
N LEU A 39 6.68 -3.74 -0.24
CA LEU A 39 6.41 -3.15 -1.55
C LEU A 39 5.32 -3.91 -2.31
N HIS A 40 5.33 -5.24 -2.20
CA HIS A 40 4.34 -6.10 -2.84
C HIS A 40 2.94 -5.85 -2.29
N SER A 41 2.76 -5.83 -0.96
CA SER A 41 1.46 -5.51 -0.35
C SER A 41 1.01 -4.07 -0.64
N MET A 42 1.93 -3.09 -0.68
CA MET A 42 1.58 -1.74 -1.11
C MET A 42 1.09 -1.70 -2.57
N TYR A 43 1.67 -2.52 -3.45
CA TYR A 43 1.33 -2.54 -4.87
C TYR A 43 0.06 -3.35 -5.17
N GLU A 44 -0.06 -4.57 -4.64
CA GLU A 44 -1.18 -5.45 -4.95
C GLU A 44 -2.44 -5.08 -4.17
N ASP A 45 -2.33 -4.74 -2.88
CA ASP A 45 -3.52 -4.58 -2.04
C ASP A 45 -4.02 -3.14 -2.07
N ASN A 46 -3.16 -2.17 -1.73
CA ASN A 46 -3.61 -0.79 -1.52
C ASN A 46 -3.87 -0.02 -2.82
N LEU A 47 -3.05 -0.22 -3.86
CA LEU A 47 -3.26 0.47 -5.15
C LEU A 47 -4.44 -0.10 -5.93
N ALA A 48 -4.66 -1.42 -5.87
CA ALA A 48 -5.82 -2.03 -6.51
C ALA A 48 -7.12 -1.54 -5.86
N VAL A 49 -7.20 -1.57 -4.52
CA VAL A 49 -8.36 -1.06 -3.78
C VAL A 49 -8.60 0.42 -4.07
N THR A 50 -7.56 1.25 -4.02
CA THR A 50 -7.69 2.69 -4.34
C THR A 50 -8.15 2.89 -5.79
N GLY A 51 -7.66 2.08 -6.74
CA GLY A 51 -8.08 2.11 -8.13
C GLY A 51 -9.57 1.80 -8.32
N GLU A 52 -10.10 0.82 -7.60
CA GLU A 52 -11.52 0.45 -7.63
C GLU A 52 -12.42 1.55 -7.05
N VAL A 53 -12.07 2.07 -5.87
CA VAL A 53 -12.83 3.15 -5.21
C VAL A 53 -12.85 4.42 -6.06
N THR A 54 -11.71 4.78 -6.68
CA THR A 54 -11.63 5.95 -7.58
C THR A 54 -12.36 5.72 -8.90
N GLN A 55 -12.36 4.50 -9.44
CA GLN A 55 -13.18 4.16 -10.62
C GLN A 55 -14.67 4.33 -10.31
N ILE A 56 -15.13 3.90 -9.14
CA ILE A 56 -16.49 4.13 -8.67
C ILE A 56 -16.80 5.63 -8.58
N GLN A 57 -15.89 6.41 -8.00
CA GLN A 57 -16.03 7.87 -7.92
C GLN A 57 -16.21 8.50 -9.31
N ALA A 58 -15.39 8.10 -10.28
CA ALA A 58 -15.49 8.57 -11.66
C ALA A 58 -16.85 8.24 -12.30
N LEU A 59 -17.35 7.01 -12.13
CA LEU A 59 -18.66 6.60 -12.64
C LEU A 59 -19.81 7.36 -11.96
N LEU A 60 -19.72 7.65 -10.67
CA LEU A 60 -20.70 8.47 -9.96
C LEU A 60 -20.74 9.92 -10.46
N LEU A 61 -19.56 10.51 -10.72
CA LEU A 61 -19.47 11.85 -11.33
C LEU A 61 -20.01 11.84 -12.76
N ARG A 62 -19.75 10.78 -13.52
CA ARG A 62 -20.26 10.59 -14.87
C ARG A 62 -21.79 10.49 -14.90
N ASN A 63 -22.41 9.86 -13.91
CA ASN A 63 -23.87 9.88 -13.75
C ASN A 63 -24.41 11.31 -13.61
N ARG A 64 -23.79 12.10 -12.73
CA ARG A 64 -24.20 13.49 -12.49
C ARG A 64 -24.01 14.34 -13.74
N LEU A 65 -22.92 14.12 -14.49
CA LEU A 65 -22.65 14.81 -15.75
C LEU A 65 -23.68 14.44 -16.83
N ALA A 66 -23.99 13.16 -17.01
CA ALA A 66 -25.00 12.69 -17.96
C ALA A 66 -26.38 13.32 -17.67
N ILE A 67 -26.79 13.34 -16.40
CA ILE A 67 -28.03 14.00 -15.98
C ILE A 67 -27.98 15.50 -16.28
N ALA A 68 -26.86 16.18 -15.99
CA ALA A 68 -26.72 17.60 -16.29
C ALA A 68 -26.81 17.89 -17.79
N ILE A 69 -26.18 17.07 -18.64
CA ILE A 69 -26.23 17.18 -20.10
C ILE A 69 -27.67 17.07 -20.61
N ALA A 70 -28.42 16.07 -20.14
CA ALA A 70 -29.83 15.91 -20.53
C ALA A 70 -30.71 17.11 -20.13
N LEU A 71 -30.39 17.78 -19.02
CA LEU A 71 -31.15 18.95 -18.55
C LEU A 71 -30.83 20.23 -19.32
N ILE A 72 -29.60 20.40 -19.79
CA ILE A 72 -29.19 21.61 -20.54
C ILE A 72 -29.39 21.48 -22.05
N THR A 73 -29.54 20.25 -22.54
CA THR A 73 -29.79 19.96 -23.96
C THR A 73 -31.12 19.24 -24.10
N PRO A 74 -32.24 19.99 -24.23
CA PRO A 74 -33.59 19.42 -24.30
C PRO A 74 -33.84 18.72 -25.64
N ASP A 75 -33.24 17.54 -25.79
CA ASP A 75 -33.38 16.62 -26.91
C ASP A 75 -33.76 15.24 -26.36
N PRO A 76 -34.86 14.62 -26.83
CA PRO A 76 -35.28 13.30 -26.38
C PRO A 76 -34.23 12.20 -26.59
N ALA A 77 -33.48 12.22 -27.70
CA ALA A 77 -32.43 11.24 -27.96
C ALA A 77 -31.29 11.36 -26.94
N ILE A 78 -30.91 12.60 -26.57
CA ILE A 78 -29.91 12.85 -25.52
C ILE A 78 -30.43 12.39 -24.16
N SER A 79 -31.69 12.68 -23.84
CA SER A 79 -32.30 12.24 -22.58
C SER A 79 -32.32 10.70 -22.44
N GLN A 80 -32.65 9.98 -23.52
CA GLN A 80 -32.59 8.52 -23.55
C GLN A 80 -31.15 8.00 -23.41
N ALA A 81 -30.20 8.61 -24.12
CA ALA A 81 -28.79 8.22 -24.05
C ALA A 81 -28.22 8.43 -22.64
N SER A 82 -28.49 9.58 -22.01
CA SER A 82 -28.07 9.87 -20.63
C SER A 82 -28.72 8.92 -19.62
N ALA A 83 -30.00 8.59 -19.78
CA ALA A 83 -30.69 7.61 -18.95
C ALA A 83 -30.03 6.21 -19.05
N ALA A 84 -29.71 5.77 -20.26
CA ALA A 84 -29.01 4.51 -20.52
C ALA A 84 -27.59 4.50 -19.95
N GLU A 85 -26.84 5.59 -20.08
CA GLU A 85 -25.50 5.74 -19.50
C GLU A 85 -25.53 5.63 -17.98
N VAL A 86 -26.47 6.33 -17.32
CA VAL A 86 -26.62 6.25 -15.85
C VAL A 86 -26.95 4.82 -15.41
N GLU A 87 -27.83 4.13 -16.13
CA GLU A 87 -28.17 2.73 -15.83
C GLU A 87 -26.96 1.78 -15.99
N GLY A 88 -26.20 1.94 -17.08
CA GLY A 88 -24.97 1.17 -17.32
C GLY A 88 -23.90 1.42 -16.26
N ASN A 89 -23.76 2.67 -15.80
CA ASN A 89 -22.85 3.04 -14.72
C ASN A 89 -23.31 2.46 -13.37
N ILE A 90 -24.61 2.44 -13.07
CA ILE A 90 -25.14 1.77 -11.86
C ILE A 90 -24.72 0.29 -11.86
N ALA A 91 -24.91 -0.42 -12.98
CA ALA A 91 -24.53 -1.82 -13.10
C ALA A 91 -23.01 -2.02 -12.96
N SER A 92 -22.21 -1.15 -13.58
CA SER A 92 -20.75 -1.23 -13.50
C SER A 92 -20.22 -0.97 -12.09
N ILE A 93 -20.73 0.07 -11.41
CA ILE A 93 -20.37 0.33 -10.02
C ILE A 93 -20.76 -0.84 -9.13
N THR A 94 -21.95 -1.43 -9.32
CA THR A 94 -22.37 -2.60 -8.53
C THR A 94 -21.40 -3.77 -8.72
N ARG A 95 -21.00 -4.07 -9.96
CA ARG A 95 -20.01 -5.13 -10.22
C ARG A 95 -18.67 -4.89 -9.53
N ILE A 96 -18.13 -3.67 -9.62
CA ILE A 96 -16.87 -3.31 -8.96
C ILE A 96 -17.01 -3.44 -7.45
N TRP A 97 -18.12 -2.92 -6.90
CA TRP A 97 -18.38 -2.94 -5.47
C TRP A 97 -18.57 -4.37 -4.91
N ASP A 98 -19.26 -5.24 -5.63
CA ASP A 98 -19.45 -6.63 -5.24
C ASP A 98 -18.11 -7.40 -5.23
N ALA A 99 -17.24 -7.14 -6.22
CA ALA A 99 -15.90 -7.72 -6.27
C ALA A 99 -15.00 -7.21 -5.14
N TYR A 100 -15.11 -5.92 -4.81
CA TYR A 100 -14.43 -5.32 -3.66
C TYR A 100 -14.87 -6.00 -2.36
N MET A 101 -16.17 -6.06 -2.08
CA MET A 101 -16.75 -6.64 -0.87
C MET A 101 -16.57 -8.16 -0.72
N ALA A 102 -16.23 -8.87 -1.80
CA ALA A 102 -15.92 -10.30 -1.75
C ALA A 102 -14.55 -10.58 -1.11
N ARG A 103 -13.71 -9.56 -0.91
CA ARG A 103 -12.41 -9.69 -0.27
C ARG A 103 -12.52 -9.60 1.25
N THR A 104 -11.45 -9.98 1.93
CA THR A 104 -11.36 -9.78 3.38
C THR A 104 -10.95 -8.34 3.66
N HIS A 105 -11.73 -7.67 4.49
CA HIS A 105 -11.49 -6.28 4.89
C HIS A 105 -11.15 -6.20 6.37
N GLN A 106 -10.31 -5.23 6.72
CA GLN A 106 -10.07 -4.89 8.12
C GLN A 106 -11.35 -4.29 8.75
N PRO A 107 -11.54 -4.37 10.08
CA PRO A 107 -12.77 -3.92 10.72
C PRO A 107 -13.17 -2.46 10.41
N GLU A 108 -12.17 -1.57 10.32
CA GLU A 108 -12.38 -0.16 9.99
C GLU A 108 -12.83 0.02 8.53
N GLU A 109 -12.16 -0.66 7.60
CA GLU A 109 -12.50 -0.66 6.18
C GLU A 109 -13.90 -1.24 5.95
N ALA A 110 -14.21 -2.39 6.55
CA ALA A 110 -15.51 -3.03 6.45
C ALA A 110 -16.64 -2.12 6.91
N ARG A 111 -16.42 -1.33 7.97
CA ARG A 111 -17.39 -0.36 8.48
C ARG A 111 -17.61 0.79 7.49
N LEU A 112 -16.55 1.36 6.93
CA LEU A 112 -16.66 2.42 5.92
C LEU A 112 -17.33 1.91 4.64
N ALA A 113 -17.00 0.69 4.23
CA ALA A 113 -17.59 0.04 3.08
C ALA A 113 -19.10 -0.20 3.26
N GLN A 114 -19.53 -0.67 4.43
CA GLN A 114 -20.96 -0.83 4.74
C GLN A 114 -21.71 0.51 4.67
N ASN A 115 -21.15 1.58 5.25
CA ASN A 115 -21.73 2.93 5.16
C ASN A 115 -21.90 3.37 3.70
N PHE A 116 -20.85 3.22 2.87
CA PHE A 116 -20.93 3.51 1.45
C PHE A 116 -22.04 2.71 0.77
N ALA A 117 -22.13 1.40 1.04
CA ALA A 117 -23.11 0.53 0.43
C ALA A 117 -24.55 0.97 0.74
N GLU A 118 -24.83 1.35 1.99
CA GLU A 118 -26.12 1.85 2.44
C GLU A 118 -26.47 3.21 1.79
N ASN A 119 -25.56 4.17 1.84
CA ASN A 119 -25.77 5.49 1.27
C ASN A 119 -25.92 5.43 -0.26
N ARG A 120 -25.10 4.60 -0.93
CA ARG A 120 -25.21 4.35 -2.36
C ARG A 120 -26.54 3.70 -2.71
N LYS A 121 -26.99 2.70 -1.95
CA LYS A 121 -28.27 2.03 -2.20
C LYS A 121 -29.42 3.05 -2.21
N ARG A 122 -29.46 3.94 -1.21
CA ARG A 122 -30.43 5.03 -1.14
C ARG A 122 -30.29 6.00 -2.30
N PHE A 123 -29.07 6.44 -2.62
CA PHE A 123 -28.81 7.32 -3.76
C PHE A 123 -29.31 6.73 -5.09
N VAL A 124 -29.11 5.43 -5.31
CA VAL A 124 -29.60 4.73 -6.50
C VAL A 124 -31.13 4.64 -6.51
N GLN A 125 -31.74 4.21 -5.41
CA GLN A 125 -33.17 3.93 -5.33
C GLN A 125 -34.03 5.19 -5.30
N GLU A 126 -33.63 6.19 -4.51
CA GLU A 126 -34.40 7.41 -4.26
C GLU A 126 -33.98 8.56 -5.18
N GLY A 127 -32.75 8.53 -5.73
CA GLY A 127 -32.21 9.57 -6.59
C GLY A 127 -32.13 9.17 -8.06
N LEU A 128 -31.23 8.24 -8.40
CA LEU A 128 -30.89 7.92 -9.79
C LEU A 128 -32.05 7.27 -10.54
N ARG A 129 -32.70 6.24 -9.97
CA ARG A 129 -33.79 5.51 -10.65
C ARG A 129 -35.00 6.41 -11.00
N PRO A 130 -35.52 7.26 -10.09
CA PRO A 130 -36.57 8.20 -10.43
C PRO A 130 -36.13 9.19 -11.51
N THR A 131 -34.88 9.66 -11.47
CA THR A 131 -34.34 10.59 -12.47
C THR A 131 -34.23 9.92 -13.85
N ILE A 132 -33.76 8.67 -13.92
CA ILE A 132 -33.74 7.86 -15.15
C ILE A 132 -35.15 7.73 -15.72
N ALA A 133 -36.15 7.42 -14.88
CA ALA A 133 -37.53 7.29 -15.32
C ALA A 133 -38.07 8.61 -15.92
N ALA A 134 -37.79 9.76 -15.28
CA ALA A 134 -38.17 11.07 -15.78
C ALA A 134 -37.49 11.40 -17.12
N LEU A 135 -36.18 11.13 -17.25
CA LEU A 135 -35.43 11.33 -18.50
C LEU A 135 -35.98 10.44 -19.63
N ARG A 136 -36.34 9.18 -19.34
CA ARG A 136 -36.96 8.28 -20.32
C ARG A 136 -38.34 8.75 -20.77
N ALA A 137 -39.09 9.39 -19.88
CA ALA A 137 -40.38 10.02 -20.19
C ALA A 137 -40.23 11.40 -20.84
N ASN A 138 -39.00 11.89 -21.03
CA ASN A 138 -38.69 13.25 -21.47
C ASN A 138 -39.30 14.34 -20.56
N ASP A 139 -39.53 14.02 -19.29
CA ASP A 139 -40.02 14.95 -18.25
C ASP A 139 -38.83 15.65 -17.58
N LEU A 140 -38.28 16.64 -18.28
CA LEU A 140 -37.11 17.41 -17.82
C LEU A 140 -37.41 18.25 -16.58
N ALA A 141 -38.67 18.66 -16.38
CA ALA A 141 -39.07 19.41 -15.19
C ALA A 141 -38.97 18.57 -13.92
N THR A 142 -39.47 17.32 -13.97
CA THR A 142 -39.31 16.37 -12.86
C THR A 142 -37.85 15.99 -12.67
N ALA A 143 -37.09 15.73 -13.73
CA ALA A 143 -35.66 15.43 -13.63
C ALA A 143 -34.88 16.58 -12.97
N ALA A 144 -35.13 17.84 -13.36
CA ALA A 144 -34.50 19.01 -12.76
C ALA A 144 -34.84 19.17 -11.27
N ARG A 145 -36.10 18.94 -10.89
CA ARG A 145 -36.53 18.94 -9.48
C ARG A 145 -35.80 17.86 -8.68
N LEU A 146 -35.72 16.63 -9.21
CA LEU A 146 -35.03 15.52 -8.55
C LEU A 146 -33.54 15.78 -8.36
N VAL A 147 -32.91 16.55 -9.26
CA VAL A 147 -31.50 16.94 -9.08
C VAL A 147 -31.29 17.73 -7.79
N SER A 148 -32.15 18.70 -7.50
CA SER A 148 -32.03 19.53 -6.30
C SER A 148 -32.53 18.84 -5.04
N THR A 149 -33.62 18.07 -5.14
CA THR A 149 -34.28 17.49 -3.95
C THR A 149 -33.76 16.12 -3.55
N ALA A 150 -33.19 15.35 -4.47
CA ALA A 150 -32.76 13.98 -4.22
C ALA A 150 -31.28 13.76 -4.59
N ILE A 151 -30.87 14.03 -5.84
CA ILE A 151 -29.52 13.70 -6.32
C ILE A 151 -28.44 14.41 -5.48
N ARG A 152 -28.53 15.74 -5.31
CA ARG A 152 -27.52 16.50 -4.57
C ARG A 152 -27.44 16.08 -3.09
N PRO A 153 -28.56 16.04 -2.32
CA PRO A 153 -28.52 15.64 -0.92
C PRO A 153 -28.05 14.19 -0.71
N LEU A 154 -28.51 13.25 -1.55
CA LEU A 154 -28.16 11.83 -1.42
C LEU A 154 -26.74 11.53 -1.90
N TYR A 155 -26.19 12.32 -2.83
CA TYR A 155 -24.80 12.16 -3.25
C TYR A 155 -23.80 12.64 -2.19
N ALA A 156 -24.14 13.66 -1.39
CA ALA A 156 -23.23 14.21 -0.39
C ALA A 156 -22.64 13.13 0.57
N PRO A 157 -23.44 12.26 1.22
CA PRO A 157 -22.88 11.19 2.04
C PRO A 157 -22.11 10.14 1.21
N VAL A 158 -22.56 9.82 -0.01
CA VAL A 158 -21.85 8.88 -0.90
C VAL A 158 -20.45 9.40 -1.25
N GLY A 159 -20.32 10.70 -1.55
CA GLY A 159 -19.03 11.33 -1.81
C GLY A 159 -18.12 11.31 -0.59
N ALA A 160 -18.67 11.62 0.59
CA ALA A 160 -17.93 11.58 1.85
C ALA A 160 -17.44 10.17 2.20
N ASP A 161 -18.24 9.13 1.93
CA ASP A 161 -17.85 7.74 2.17
C ASP A 161 -16.70 7.31 1.25
N ILE A 162 -16.72 7.73 -0.03
CA ILE A 162 -15.60 7.50 -0.97
C ILE A 162 -14.33 8.19 -0.47
N ASP A 163 -14.43 9.46 -0.05
CA ASP A 163 -13.27 10.20 0.44
C ASP A 163 -12.70 9.55 1.72
N ALA A 164 -13.57 9.02 2.58
CA ALA A 164 -13.16 8.28 3.78
C ALA A 164 -12.43 6.97 3.44
N LEU A 165 -12.94 6.20 2.47
CA LEU A 165 -12.27 4.98 2.00
C LEU A 165 -10.90 5.29 1.39
N VAL A 166 -10.81 6.29 0.52
CA VAL A 166 -9.53 6.73 -0.06
C VAL A 166 -8.56 7.19 1.03
N LYS A 167 -9.04 7.96 2.01
CA LYS A 167 -8.23 8.42 3.14
C LYS A 167 -7.69 7.25 3.97
N LEU A 168 -8.51 6.23 4.23
CA LEU A 168 -8.06 5.04 4.96
C LEU A 168 -6.87 4.38 4.26
N GLN A 169 -6.98 4.17 2.95
CA GLN A 169 -5.91 3.54 2.14
C GLN A 169 -4.62 4.36 2.19
N PHE A 170 -4.71 5.70 2.11
CA PHE A 170 -3.54 6.57 2.27
C PHE A 170 -2.92 6.51 3.67
N ASP A 171 -3.75 6.49 4.71
CA ASP A 171 -3.27 6.44 6.10
C ASP A 171 -2.63 5.08 6.42
N GLU A 172 -3.18 3.97 5.90
CA GLU A 172 -2.60 2.63 5.99
C GLU A 172 -1.27 2.54 5.24
N GLY A 173 -1.21 3.05 4.01
CA GLY A 173 0.03 3.15 3.24
C GLY A 173 1.12 3.95 3.97
N ARG A 174 0.73 5.07 4.64
CA ARG A 174 1.66 5.87 5.44
C ARG A 174 2.18 5.11 6.68
N LYS A 175 1.30 4.40 7.39
CA LYS A 175 1.69 3.56 8.54
C LYS A 175 2.65 2.45 8.10
N ALA A 176 2.34 1.77 7.00
CA ALA A 176 3.20 0.74 6.43
C ALA A 176 4.58 1.31 6.06
N TYR A 177 4.63 2.47 5.39
CA TYR A 177 5.89 3.13 5.06
C TYR A 177 6.72 3.48 6.31
N ALA A 178 6.11 4.12 7.31
CA ALA A 178 6.82 4.52 8.54
C ALA A 178 7.38 3.31 9.32
N ALA A 179 6.62 2.21 9.38
CA ALA A 179 7.08 0.97 10.02
C ALA A 179 8.27 0.34 9.27
N ASN A 180 8.26 0.39 7.93
CA ASN A 180 9.36 -0.12 7.11
C ASN A 180 10.61 0.76 7.22
N ASP A 181 10.47 2.09 7.27
CA ASP A 181 11.59 3.00 7.42
C ASP A 181 12.31 2.81 8.78
N ALA A 182 11.55 2.73 9.87
CA ALA A 182 12.10 2.46 11.20
C ALA A 182 12.85 1.11 11.25
N ARG A 183 12.30 0.08 10.61
CA ARG A 183 12.92 -1.23 10.54
C ARG A 183 14.16 -1.26 9.65
N TYR A 184 14.13 -0.57 8.51
CA TYR A 184 15.28 -0.38 7.65
C TYR A 184 16.43 0.31 8.41
N ALA A 185 16.13 1.39 9.14
CA ALA A 185 17.10 2.08 9.98
C ALA A 185 17.71 1.15 11.05
N LEU A 186 16.90 0.33 11.71
CA LEU A 186 17.38 -0.65 12.70
C LEU A 186 18.32 -1.68 12.05
N VAL A 187 17.91 -2.33 10.96
CA VAL A 187 18.71 -3.35 10.27
C VAL A 187 20.03 -2.75 9.77
N ARG A 188 19.97 -1.55 9.19
CA ARG A 188 21.16 -0.81 8.74
C ARG A 188 22.11 -0.50 9.91
N ASN A 189 21.59 -0.03 11.04
CA ASN A 189 22.41 0.31 12.19
C ASN A 189 23.06 -0.93 12.82
N VAL A 190 22.32 -2.04 12.93
CA VAL A 190 22.85 -3.33 13.39
C VAL A 190 23.93 -3.86 12.44
N ALA A 191 23.73 -3.74 11.13
CA ALA A 191 24.73 -4.12 10.14
C ALA A 191 26.02 -3.29 10.28
N TRP A 192 25.90 -1.96 10.42
CA TRP A 192 27.07 -1.09 10.66
C TRP A 192 27.80 -1.42 11.96
N ALA A 193 27.07 -1.67 13.04
CA ALA A 193 27.65 -2.07 14.32
C ALA A 193 28.40 -3.41 14.19
N ALA A 194 27.82 -4.39 13.49
CA ALA A 194 28.45 -5.69 13.25
C ALA A 194 29.71 -5.58 12.39
N ILE A 195 29.68 -4.77 11.32
CA ILE A 195 30.85 -4.51 10.47
C ILE A 195 31.97 -3.85 11.29
N ALA A 196 31.65 -2.79 12.04
CA ALA A 196 32.63 -2.08 12.85
C ALA A 196 33.27 -2.99 13.93
N ALA A 197 32.45 -3.79 14.62
CA ALA A 197 32.92 -4.76 15.60
C ALA A 197 33.80 -5.85 14.96
N GLY A 198 33.41 -6.36 13.80
CA GLY A 198 34.17 -7.36 13.04
C GLY A 198 35.53 -6.83 12.58
N LEU A 199 35.57 -5.60 12.05
CA LEU A 199 36.82 -4.94 11.64
C LEU A 199 37.74 -4.65 12.82
N LEU A 200 37.19 -4.17 13.94
CA LEU A 200 37.94 -3.93 15.17
C LEU A 200 38.57 -5.23 15.69
N PHE A 201 37.77 -6.29 15.77
CA PHE A 201 38.23 -7.61 16.20
C PHE A 201 39.33 -8.15 15.28
N ALA A 202 39.12 -8.09 13.95
CA ALA A 202 40.11 -8.54 12.97
C ALA A 202 41.43 -7.77 13.10
N GLY A 203 41.37 -6.45 13.26
CA GLY A 203 42.54 -5.60 13.45
C GLY A 203 43.31 -5.92 14.73
N LEU A 204 42.61 -6.04 15.87
CA LEU A 204 43.23 -6.40 17.16
C LEU A 204 43.86 -7.80 17.11
N PHE A 205 43.17 -8.75 16.49
CA PHE A 205 43.67 -10.13 16.38
C PHE A 205 44.88 -10.22 15.45
N ALA A 206 44.85 -9.54 14.30
CA ALA A 206 45.99 -9.44 13.40
C ALA A 206 47.21 -8.81 14.09
N ALA A 207 47.02 -7.71 14.83
CA ALA A 207 48.10 -7.06 15.57
C ALA A 207 48.70 -7.97 16.66
N ALA A 208 47.87 -8.72 17.39
CA ALA A 208 48.32 -9.69 18.39
C ALA A 208 49.09 -10.86 17.75
N LEU A 209 48.63 -11.35 16.59
CA LEU A 209 49.28 -12.44 15.86
C LEU A 209 50.64 -12.00 15.32
N VAL A 210 50.72 -10.82 14.69
CA VAL A 210 51.98 -10.23 14.18
C VAL A 210 52.96 -10.03 15.33
N ARG A 211 52.55 -9.39 16.43
CA ARG A 211 53.40 -9.23 17.63
C ARG A 211 53.92 -10.56 18.16
N GLY A 212 53.07 -11.58 18.21
CA GLY A 212 53.44 -12.92 18.68
C GLY A 212 54.48 -13.58 17.77
N ILE A 213 54.28 -13.53 16.46
CA ILE A 213 55.21 -14.08 15.46
C ILE A 213 56.54 -13.33 15.48
N SER A 214 56.53 -12.00 15.46
CA SER A 214 57.74 -11.17 15.52
C SER A 214 58.55 -11.41 16.78
N ARG A 215 57.91 -11.61 17.94
CA ARG A 215 58.62 -12.00 19.18
C ARG A 215 59.25 -13.38 19.07
N SER A 216 58.53 -14.38 18.54
CA SER A 216 59.08 -15.73 18.40
C SER A 216 60.23 -15.80 17.39
N LEU A 217 60.17 -15.02 16.31
CA LEU A 217 61.27 -14.90 15.35
C LEU A 217 62.46 -14.16 15.96
N GLY A 218 62.25 -13.05 16.68
CA GLY A 218 63.33 -12.32 17.32
C GLY A 218 64.14 -13.17 18.32
N VAL A 219 63.47 -14.09 19.02
CA VAL A 219 64.14 -15.07 19.91
C VAL A 219 64.90 -16.14 19.13
N ALA A 220 64.40 -16.54 17.96
CA ALA A 220 65.03 -17.58 17.13
C ALA A 220 66.23 -17.08 16.28
N ILE A 221 66.28 -15.77 15.98
CA ILE A 221 67.37 -15.16 15.20
C ILE A 221 68.42 -14.50 16.14
N GLY A 222 68.06 -14.25 17.40
CA GLY A 222 68.93 -13.69 18.43
C GLY A 222 69.62 -14.73 19.33
N ALA A 223 69.44 -16.01 19.05
CA ALA A 223 70.15 -17.15 19.64
C ALA A 223 71.09 -17.74 18.59
#